data_AF-A0A0S4IZV2-F1
#
_entry.id   AF-A0A0S4IZV2-F1
#
_cell.length_a   1.000
_cell.length_b   1.000
_cell.length_c   1.000
_cell.angle_alpha   90.00
_cell.angle_beta   90.00
_cell.angle_gamma   90.00
#
_symmetry.space_group_name_H-M   'P 1'
#
loop_
_entity.id
_entity.type
_entity.pdbx_description
1 polymer ?
#
loop_
_entity_poly.entity_id
_entity_poly.type
_entity_poly.pdbx_seq_one_letter_code
_entity_poly.pdbx_strand_id
1 'polypeptide(L)'
;MVDKRARKHISFGRGPRVTVVRAQPKSDHPKLWFQQSETVVTKPLVFEIPCDEKISINIGLNVRLTSIGCTDAADERVALRICPNPSGEFADSLDERLMHLRSKKSLKEPEWFVCGTTRGGEIAKINVILPAGEYLLQCSGKSAITVFGQAADVVRQLK
;
A
#
# COMPACT_ATOMS: atom_id res chain seq x y z
N MET A 1 -29.36 27.04 44.34
CA MET A 1 -29.66 26.50 42.99
C MET A 1 -28.35 25.99 42.40
N VAL A 2 -28.21 24.68 42.22
CA VAL A 2 -26.97 24.05 41.74
C VAL A 2 -27.13 23.81 40.24
N ASP A 3 -26.32 24.49 39.43
CA ASP A 3 -26.30 24.33 37.97
C ASP A 3 -25.87 22.91 37.58
N LYS A 4 -26.82 22.14 37.02
CA LYS A 4 -26.54 20.83 36.44
C LYS A 4 -25.88 21.02 35.08
N ARG A 5 -24.55 20.96 35.02
CA ARG A 5 -23.79 20.91 33.76
C ARG A 5 -24.21 19.67 32.94
N ALA A 6 -24.84 19.90 31.78
CA ALA A 6 -25.15 18.85 30.82
C ALA A 6 -23.86 18.23 30.26
N ARG A 7 -23.69 16.90 30.40
CA ARG A 7 -22.57 16.16 29.80
C ARG A 7 -22.79 16.04 28.30
N LYS A 8 -21.79 16.39 27.49
CA LYS A 8 -21.79 16.18 26.04
C LYS A 8 -21.81 14.68 25.75
N HIS A 9 -22.85 14.22 25.05
CA HIS A 9 -23.01 12.84 24.62
C HIS A 9 -22.58 12.74 23.15
N ILE A 10 -21.59 11.88 22.87
CA ILE A 10 -21.15 11.57 21.50
C ILE A 10 -21.86 10.30 21.07
N SER A 11 -22.73 10.40 20.06
CA SER A 11 -23.32 9.23 19.40
C SER A 11 -22.50 8.88 18.16
N PHE A 12 -22.13 7.62 18.02
CA PHE A 12 -21.56 7.08 16.79
C PHE A 12 -22.70 6.72 15.84
N GLY A 13 -22.76 7.39 14.68
CA GLY A 13 -23.71 7.07 13.64
C GLY A 13 -23.55 5.62 13.16
N ARG A 14 -24.66 4.99 12.74
CA ARG A 14 -24.62 3.64 12.15
C ARG A 14 -23.81 3.71 10.85
N GLY A 15 -22.63 3.09 10.84
CA GLY A 15 -21.84 2.87 9.64
C GLY A 15 -22.57 2.00 8.61
N PRO A 16 -21.98 1.82 7.41
CA PRO A 16 -22.61 1.07 6.31
C PRO A 16 -23.03 -0.33 6.77
N ARG A 17 -24.32 -0.65 6.58
CA ARG A 17 -24.90 -1.97 6.87
C ARG A 17 -24.44 -2.95 5.79
N VAL A 18 -23.55 -3.86 6.14
CA VAL A 18 -23.23 -5.03 5.31
C VAL A 18 -24.37 -6.02 5.48
N THR A 19 -25.22 -6.14 4.46
CA THR A 19 -26.26 -7.18 4.42
C THR A 19 -25.64 -8.45 3.86
N VAL A 20 -25.43 -9.45 4.72
CA VAL A 20 -25.01 -10.78 4.29
C VAL A 20 -26.21 -11.45 3.62
N VAL A 21 -26.25 -11.43 2.29
CA VAL A 21 -27.24 -12.17 1.51
C VAL A 21 -26.85 -13.65 1.60
N ARG A 22 -27.74 -14.49 2.16
CA ARG A 22 -27.54 -15.95 2.16
C ARG A 22 -27.58 -16.44 0.72
N ALA A 23 -26.60 -17.24 0.32
CA ALA A 23 -26.63 -17.93 -0.96
C ALA A 23 -27.87 -18.84 -1.05
N GLN A 24 -28.53 -18.85 -2.21
CA GLN A 24 -29.74 -19.67 -2.41
C GLN A 24 -29.44 -21.18 -2.25
N PRO A 25 -30.43 -21.98 -1.81
CA PRO A 25 -30.27 -23.42 -1.64
C PRO A 25 -29.87 -24.11 -2.96
N LYS A 26 -28.97 -25.09 -2.85
CA LYS A 26 -28.42 -25.85 -3.98
C LYS A 26 -29.47 -26.69 -4.76
N SER A 27 -30.71 -26.77 -4.27
CA SER A 27 -31.78 -27.59 -4.84
C SER A 27 -32.48 -26.97 -6.06
N ASP A 28 -32.31 -25.66 -6.30
CA ASP A 28 -33.14 -24.95 -7.28
C ASP A 28 -32.59 -24.97 -8.72
N HIS A 29 -31.41 -25.56 -8.96
CA HIS A 29 -30.76 -25.50 -10.26
C HIS A 29 -30.10 -26.83 -10.71
N PRO A 30 -30.88 -27.77 -11.28
CA PRO A 30 -30.36 -29.02 -11.85
C PRO A 30 -29.45 -28.86 -13.09
N LYS A 31 -29.19 -27.62 -13.56
CA LYS A 31 -28.36 -27.30 -14.74
C LYS A 31 -26.98 -26.72 -14.40
N LEU A 32 -26.67 -26.48 -13.12
CA LEU A 32 -25.36 -25.99 -12.67
C LEU A 32 -24.48 -27.19 -12.27
N TRP A 33 -23.89 -27.88 -13.25
CA TRP A 33 -23.04 -29.06 -13.04
C TRP A 33 -21.56 -28.72 -12.82
N PHE A 34 -21.21 -27.43 -12.75
CA PHE A 34 -19.90 -26.93 -12.34
C PHE A 34 -20.08 -25.64 -11.55
N GLN A 35 -19.32 -25.50 -10.46
CA GLN A 35 -19.29 -24.27 -9.66
C GLN A 35 -17.90 -23.64 -9.79
N GLN A 36 -17.82 -22.49 -10.45
CA GLN A 36 -16.60 -21.70 -10.45
C GLN A 36 -16.52 -20.90 -9.15
N SER A 37 -15.55 -21.22 -8.29
CA SER A 37 -15.22 -20.40 -7.12
C SER A 37 -14.06 -19.48 -7.46
N GLU A 38 -14.26 -18.17 -7.28
CA GLU A 38 -13.19 -17.18 -7.37
C GLU A 38 -12.71 -16.84 -5.96
N THR A 39 -11.41 -16.90 -5.72
CA THR A 39 -10.78 -16.51 -4.45
C THR A 39 -9.72 -15.47 -4.72
N VAL A 40 -9.76 -14.36 -3.99
CA VAL A 40 -8.73 -13.32 -4.06
C VAL A 40 -7.58 -13.68 -3.11
N VAL A 41 -6.38 -13.90 -3.66
CA VAL A 41 -5.16 -14.19 -2.92
C VAL A 41 -4.24 -12.98 -2.96
N THR A 42 -3.68 -12.60 -1.83
CA THR A 42 -2.75 -11.47 -1.74
C THR A 42 -1.31 -11.96 -1.84
N LYS A 43 -0.58 -11.55 -2.88
CA LYS A 43 0.83 -11.89 -3.08
C LYS A 43 1.72 -10.72 -2.67
N PRO A 44 2.79 -10.92 -1.88
CA PRO A 44 3.73 -9.85 -1.55
C PRO A 44 4.51 -9.43 -2.79
N LEU A 45 4.80 -8.13 -2.88
CA LEU A 45 5.63 -7.52 -3.92
C LEU A 45 6.71 -6.69 -3.23
N VAL A 46 7.94 -6.81 -3.73
CA VAL A 46 9.08 -5.98 -3.32
C VAL A 46 9.85 -5.61 -4.58
N PHE A 47 10.13 -4.34 -4.75
CA PHE A 47 10.97 -3.86 -5.84
C PHE A 47 11.71 -2.59 -5.42
N GLU A 48 12.82 -2.33 -6.08
CA GLU A 48 13.69 -1.19 -5.81
C GLU A 48 13.52 -0.13 -6.90
N ILE A 49 13.52 1.14 -6.50
CA ILE A 49 13.51 2.29 -7.39
C ILE A 49 14.87 2.98 -7.27
N PRO A 50 15.75 2.86 -8.28
CA PRO A 50 17.00 3.59 -8.33
C PRO A 50 16.79 5.10 -8.25
N CYS A 51 17.80 5.81 -7.74
CA CYS A 51 17.84 7.26 -7.88
C CYS A 51 18.07 7.67 -9.35
N ASP A 52 17.53 8.82 -9.71
CA ASP A 52 17.65 9.46 -11.03
C ASP A 52 17.05 8.70 -12.23
N GLU A 53 16.59 7.46 -12.03
CA GLU A 53 15.90 6.68 -13.04
C GLU A 53 14.38 6.66 -12.84
N LYS A 54 13.66 6.50 -13.95
CA LYS A 54 12.21 6.35 -13.97
C LYS A 54 11.88 4.90 -14.33
N ILE A 55 11.21 4.20 -13.43
CA ILE A 55 10.73 2.85 -13.69
C ILE A 55 9.29 2.91 -14.18
N SER A 56 9.00 2.23 -15.28
CA SER A 56 7.64 2.00 -15.75
C SER A 56 7.15 0.66 -15.22
N ILE A 57 6.03 0.66 -14.49
CA ILE A 57 5.35 -0.56 -14.09
C ILE A 57 4.00 -0.67 -14.80
N ASN A 58 3.70 -1.86 -15.30
CA ASN A 58 2.40 -2.20 -15.87
C ASN A 58 1.66 -3.12 -14.89
N ILE A 59 0.54 -2.63 -14.39
CA ILE A 59 -0.25 -3.28 -13.36
C ILE A 59 -1.50 -3.88 -14.01
N GLY A 60 -1.59 -5.21 -14.04
CA GLY A 60 -2.75 -5.92 -14.57
C GLY A 60 -3.94 -6.03 -13.60
N LEU A 61 -3.66 -6.06 -12.30
CA LEU A 61 -4.63 -6.20 -11.20
C LEU A 61 -4.30 -5.22 -10.08
N ASN A 62 -5.26 -4.91 -9.20
CA ASN A 62 -5.05 -3.94 -8.12
C ASN A 62 -3.83 -4.30 -7.25
N VAL A 63 -2.92 -3.34 -7.12
CA VAL A 63 -1.75 -3.42 -6.23
C VAL A 63 -1.90 -2.39 -5.13
N ARG A 64 -1.55 -2.77 -3.90
CA ARG A 64 -1.47 -1.87 -2.76
C ARG A 64 -0.01 -1.74 -2.34
N LEU A 65 0.54 -0.54 -2.41
CA LEU A 65 1.83 -0.22 -1.81
C LEU A 65 1.62 0.06 -0.32
N THR A 66 2.43 -0.58 0.52
CA THR A 66 2.24 -0.62 1.98
C THR A 66 3.34 0.08 2.75
N SER A 67 4.56 0.09 2.21
CA SER A 67 5.68 0.79 2.84
C SER A 67 6.78 1.07 1.84
N ILE A 68 7.60 2.06 2.17
CA ILE A 68 8.84 2.38 1.50
C ILE A 68 9.96 2.36 2.53
N GLY A 69 11.15 1.94 2.14
CA GLY A 69 12.32 1.97 2.99
C GLY A 69 13.56 2.31 2.20
N CYS A 70 14.60 2.74 2.90
CA CYS A 70 15.90 3.00 2.33
C CYS A 70 16.95 2.30 3.19
N THR A 71 17.82 1.50 2.56
CA THR A 71 19.03 1.03 3.21
C THR A 71 20.16 1.93 2.74
N ASP A 72 20.81 2.62 3.68
CA ASP A 72 22.02 3.36 3.35
C ASP A 72 23.12 2.34 3.09
N ALA A 73 23.67 2.33 1.87
CA ALA A 73 24.71 1.39 1.46
C ALA A 73 26.00 1.49 2.32
N ALA A 74 26.13 2.53 3.15
CA ALA A 74 27.20 2.67 4.14
C ALA A 74 27.04 1.73 5.36
N ASP A 75 25.88 1.09 5.53
CA ASP A 75 25.56 0.31 6.72
C ASP A 75 25.04 -1.10 6.38
N GLU A 76 25.88 -1.87 5.65
CA GLU A 76 25.70 -3.33 5.44
C GLU A 76 25.56 -4.13 6.75
N ARG A 77 25.73 -3.50 7.93
CA ARG A 77 25.65 -4.14 9.25
C ARG A 77 24.30 -4.01 9.96
N VAL A 78 23.34 -3.23 9.44
CA VAL A 78 22.08 -2.94 10.15
C VAL A 78 20.87 -3.74 9.63
N ALA A 79 20.97 -4.41 8.49
CA ALA A 79 19.88 -5.19 7.89
C ALA A 79 19.39 -6.43 8.70
N LEU A 80 19.96 -6.69 9.89
CA LEU A 80 19.59 -7.82 10.75
C LEU A 80 19.01 -7.45 12.13
N ARG A 81 18.75 -6.18 12.45
CA ARG A 81 18.21 -5.80 13.77
C ARG A 81 16.76 -5.34 13.71
N ILE A 82 15.85 -6.31 13.61
CA ILE A 82 14.48 -6.17 14.10
C ILE A 82 14.57 -6.18 15.63
N CYS A 83 14.75 -5.01 16.27
CA CYS A 83 14.39 -4.77 17.68
C CYS A 83 14.48 -3.27 18.05
N PRO A 84 13.65 -2.79 19.00
CA PRO A 84 13.38 -1.37 19.20
C PRO A 84 14.33 -0.74 20.23
N ASN A 85 14.98 0.35 19.84
CA ASN A 85 15.21 1.59 20.63
C ASN A 85 16.44 2.32 20.07
N PRO A 86 16.31 3.55 19.56
CA PRO A 86 17.45 4.43 19.37
C PRO A 86 17.41 5.54 20.42
N SER A 87 18.21 5.38 21.48
CA SER A 87 18.79 6.53 22.19
C SER A 87 20.16 6.75 21.59
N GLY A 88 20.29 7.77 20.75
CA GLY A 88 21.58 8.10 20.13
C GLY A 88 21.40 9.23 19.13
N GLU A 89 21.88 10.40 19.51
CA GLU A 89 22.02 11.59 18.67
C GLU A 89 22.82 11.25 17.41
N PHE A 90 22.17 11.27 16.24
CA PHE A 90 22.82 11.45 14.94
C PHE A 90 22.07 12.53 14.18
N ALA A 91 22.36 13.77 14.56
CA ALA A 91 22.07 14.93 13.75
C ALA A 91 23.28 15.14 12.82
N ASP A 92 23.24 14.57 11.61
CA ASP A 92 23.99 15.11 10.48
C ASP A 92 23.38 14.62 9.15
N SER A 93 22.76 15.57 8.44
CA SER A 93 22.03 15.46 7.17
C SER A 93 20.84 14.48 7.13
N LEU A 94 19.64 15.00 7.39
CA LEU A 94 18.38 14.34 7.06
C LEU A 94 18.21 14.30 5.53
N ASP A 95 18.90 13.37 4.84
CA ASP A 95 18.64 13.09 3.43
C ASP A 95 17.32 12.33 3.30
N GLU A 96 16.23 13.10 3.23
CA GLU A 96 14.90 12.57 2.95
C GLU A 96 14.84 12.09 1.51
N ARG A 97 14.32 10.87 1.31
CA ARG A 97 14.01 10.32 -0.02
C ARG A 97 12.51 10.39 -0.26
N LEU A 98 12.14 10.89 -1.43
CA LEU A 98 10.75 11.05 -1.84
C LEU A 98 10.42 10.02 -2.92
N MET A 99 9.32 9.29 -2.72
CA MET A 99 8.74 8.45 -3.76
C MET A 99 7.76 9.27 -4.58
N HIS A 100 8.02 9.40 -5.87
CA HIS A 100 7.13 10.02 -6.84
C HIS A 100 6.43 8.98 -7.70
N LEU A 101 5.15 9.20 -7.96
CA LEU A 101 4.28 8.35 -8.77
C LEU A 101 3.57 9.19 -9.81
N ARG A 102 3.45 8.65 -11.02
CA ARG A 102 2.69 9.25 -12.11
C ARG A 102 1.90 8.20 -12.88
N SER A 103 0.62 8.44 -13.12
CA SER A 103 -0.19 7.62 -14.02
C SER A 103 0.06 8.01 -15.47
N LYS A 104 0.28 7.05 -16.37
CA LYS A 104 0.43 7.34 -17.81
C LYS A 104 -0.90 7.55 -18.53
N LYS A 105 -2.05 7.20 -17.92
CA LYS A 105 -3.37 7.31 -18.55
C LYS A 105 -3.94 8.74 -18.60
N SER A 106 -3.32 9.72 -17.96
CA SER A 106 -3.86 11.09 -17.92
C SER A 106 -3.61 11.84 -19.22
N LEU A 107 -4.69 12.27 -19.88
CA LEU A 107 -4.71 13.08 -21.12
C LEU A 107 -4.26 14.53 -20.91
N LYS A 108 -4.40 15.05 -19.69
CA LYS A 108 -3.77 16.31 -19.25
C LYS A 108 -2.44 15.96 -18.61
N GLU A 109 -1.40 16.74 -18.92
CA GLU A 109 -0.02 16.54 -18.51
C GLU A 109 0.07 15.82 -17.16
N PRO A 110 0.54 14.57 -17.13
CA PRO A 110 0.42 13.77 -15.93
C PRO A 110 1.33 14.36 -14.84
N GLU A 111 0.71 14.91 -13.80
CA GLU A 111 1.39 15.48 -12.65
C GLU A 111 2.07 14.36 -11.83
N TRP A 112 3.23 14.67 -11.26
CA TRP A 112 3.93 13.77 -10.35
C TRP A 112 3.36 13.94 -8.94
N PHE A 113 2.91 12.83 -8.34
CA PHE A 113 2.43 12.81 -6.97
C PHE A 113 3.51 12.28 -6.03
N VAL A 114 3.70 12.94 -4.89
CA VAL A 114 4.54 12.41 -3.81
C VAL A 114 3.73 11.40 -3.01
N CYS A 115 4.17 10.14 -2.99
CA CYS A 115 3.48 9.03 -2.32
C CYS A 115 3.98 8.75 -0.91
N GLY A 116 5.18 9.23 -0.57
CA GLY A 116 5.76 9.07 0.75
C GLY A 116 7.19 9.58 0.82
N THR A 117 7.66 9.74 2.05
CA THR A 117 9.03 10.09 2.41
C THR A 117 9.64 9.00 3.26
N THR A 118 10.93 8.74 3.09
CA THR A 118 11.69 7.79 3.91
C THR A 118 13.11 8.29 4.15
N ARG A 119 13.76 7.76 5.18
CA ARG A 119 15.14 8.09 5.58
C ARG A 119 15.97 6.81 5.63
N GLY A 120 17.28 6.97 5.67
CA GLY A 120 18.21 5.85 5.81
C GLY A 120 17.90 5.02 7.05
N GLY A 121 17.76 3.71 6.87
CA GLY A 121 17.44 2.77 7.96
C GLY A 121 15.98 2.81 8.43
N GLU A 122 15.12 3.65 7.85
CA GLU A 122 13.71 3.75 8.21
C GLU A 122 12.82 3.01 7.20
N ILE A 123 11.72 2.43 7.69
CA ILE A 123 10.61 1.96 6.87
C ILE A 123 9.39 2.85 7.15
N ALA A 124 9.06 3.71 6.19
CA ALA A 124 7.88 4.55 6.25
C ALA A 124 6.66 3.82 5.69
N LYS A 125 5.55 3.83 6.45
CA LYS A 125 4.29 3.21 6.02
C LYS A 125 3.57 4.12 5.05
N ILE A 126 3.11 3.56 3.94
CA ILE A 126 2.28 4.24 2.95
C ILE A 126 1.03 3.41 2.67
N ASN A 127 0.00 4.03 2.10
CA ASN A 127 -1.22 3.32 1.72
C ASN A 127 -1.69 3.82 0.36
N VAL A 128 -0.98 3.38 -0.69
CA VAL A 128 -1.26 3.79 -2.06
C VAL A 128 -1.85 2.61 -2.81
N ILE A 129 -3.06 2.76 -3.31
CA ILE A 129 -3.74 1.75 -4.12
C ILE A 129 -3.58 2.14 -5.58
N LEU A 130 -3.00 1.23 -6.36
CA LEU A 130 -2.78 1.35 -7.79
C LEU A 130 -3.75 0.41 -8.52
N PRO A 131 -4.79 0.96 -9.17
CA PRO A 131 -5.64 0.20 -10.09
C PRO A 131 -4.88 -0.35 -11.30
N ALA A 132 -5.56 -1.15 -12.12
CA ALA A 132 -4.98 -1.64 -13.36
C ALA A 132 -4.61 -0.49 -14.34
N GLY A 133 -3.35 -0.46 -14.76
CA GLY A 133 -2.82 0.59 -15.64
C GLY A 133 -1.29 0.67 -15.64
N GLU A 134 -0.79 1.66 -16.39
CA GLU A 134 0.63 1.94 -16.46
C GLU A 134 1.00 3.13 -15.58
N TYR A 135 2.03 2.95 -14.76
CA TYR A 135 2.53 3.94 -13.84
C TYR A 135 4.02 4.14 -14.04
N LEU A 136 4.48 5.37 -13.77
CA LEU A 136 5.88 5.72 -13.68
C LEU A 136 6.20 6.03 -12.23
N LEU A 137 7.33 5.50 -11.80
CA LEU A 137 7.86 5.63 -10.46
C LEU A 137 9.23 6.28 -10.54
N GLN A 138 9.51 7.19 -9.61
CA GLN A 138 10.78 7.88 -9.51
C GLN A 138 11.14 8.10 -8.05
N CYS A 139 12.42 7.97 -7.72
CA CYS A 139 12.96 8.36 -6.43
C CYS A 139 13.69 9.70 -6.57
N SER A 140 13.42 10.64 -5.66
CA SER A 140 14.22 11.85 -5.48
C SER A 140 15.02 11.69 -4.19
N GLY A 141 16.35 11.66 -4.28
CA GLY A 141 17.24 11.42 -3.14
C GLY A 141 18.67 11.09 -3.60
N LYS A 142 19.49 10.56 -2.68
CA LYS A 142 20.87 10.12 -2.98
C LYS A 142 21.02 8.61 -3.15
N SER A 143 19.99 7.84 -2.84
CA SER A 143 20.01 6.38 -2.86
C SER A 143 18.67 5.81 -3.28
N ALA A 144 18.69 4.58 -3.76
CA ALA A 144 17.49 3.88 -4.15
C ALA A 144 16.54 3.65 -2.97
N ILE A 145 15.23 3.54 -3.26
CA ILE A 145 14.21 3.19 -2.29
C ILE A 145 13.65 1.80 -2.59
N THR A 146 13.48 1.00 -1.56
CA THR A 146 12.75 -0.26 -1.63
C THR A 146 11.28 0.00 -1.36
N VAL A 147 10.41 -0.46 -2.26
CA VAL A 147 8.96 -0.36 -2.12
C VAL A 147 8.39 -1.74 -1.85
N PHE A 148 7.55 -1.82 -0.81
CA PHE A 148 6.83 -3.02 -0.43
C PHE A 148 5.35 -2.84 -0.78
N GLY A 149 4.76 -3.92 -1.29
CA GLY A 149 3.35 -3.91 -1.66
C GLY A 149 2.74 -5.30 -1.71
N GLN A 150 1.50 -5.32 -2.16
CA GLN A 150 0.65 -6.49 -2.20
C GLN A 150 -0.19 -6.45 -3.46
N ALA A 151 -0.09 -7.47 -4.30
CA ALA A 151 -0.97 -7.65 -5.45
C ALA A 151 -2.17 -8.52 -5.08
N ALA A 152 -3.37 -8.08 -5.45
CA ALA A 152 -4.52 -8.95 -5.46
C ALA A 152 -4.46 -9.84 -6.70
N ASP A 153 -4.46 -11.16 -6.50
CA ASP A 153 -4.53 -12.15 -7.55
C ASP A 153 -5.87 -12.89 -7.47
N VAL A 154 -6.50 -13.17 -8.60
CA VAL A 154 -7.80 -13.85 -8.65
C VAL A 154 -7.55 -15.30 -9.04
N VAL A 155 -7.61 -16.20 -8.06
CA VAL A 155 -7.50 -17.64 -8.28
C VAL A 155 -8.89 -18.19 -8.57
N ARG A 156 -9.05 -18.75 -9.77
CA ARG A 156 -10.28 -19.41 -10.21
C ARG A 156 -10.11 -20.92 -10.06
N GLN A 157 -11.01 -21.55 -9.31
CA GLN A 157 -11.11 -23.00 -9.22
C GLN A 157 -12.46 -23.45 -9.76
N LEU A 158 -12.42 -24.40 -10.70
CA LEU A 158 -13.60 -25.15 -11.14
C LEU A 158 -13.80 -26.33 -10.18
N LYS A 159 -14.98 -26.40 -9.58
CA LYS A 159 -15.44 -27.55 -8.79
C LYS A 159 -16.53 -28.29 -9.52
#